data_AF-A0A8T5RTM5-F1
#
_entry.id   AF-A0A8T5RTM5-F1
#
_cell.length_a   1.000
_cell.length_b   1.000
_cell.length_c   1.000
_cell.angle_alpha   90.00
_cell.angle_beta   90.00
_cell.angle_gamma   90.00
#
_symmetry.space_group_name_H-M   'P 1'
#
loop_
_entity.id
_entity.type
_entity.pdbx_description
1 polymer ?
#
loop_
_entity_poly.entity_id
_entity_poly.type
_entity_poly.pdbx_seq_one_letter_code
_entity_poly.pdbx_strand_id
1 'polypeptide(L)'
;MVDVNVFGIAWEEIVNWYLAQPIYGQILVLIGVIAVLALAVVIVYYVLKGVAYLVYYILKGVYYLLKGIGLLFYKTFEALYYAISGKPKPECCNPAQEQQAVPQVVKQPEPITPVQRTYQTINPDVAFCSECGSQFSDSMIQTLSNKGFVYCIHCGKGFQSNSIPIES
;
A
#
# COMPACT_ATOMS: atom_id res chain seq x y z
N MET A 1 -46.24 11.69 -6.72
CA MET A 1 -47.39 10.82 -7.05
C MET A 1 -47.69 10.96 -8.53
N VAL A 2 -46.81 10.50 -9.43
CA VAL A 2 -47.04 10.52 -10.90
C VAL A 2 -46.50 9.24 -11.57
N ASP A 3 -45.61 8.50 -10.92
CA ASP A 3 -44.90 7.41 -11.61
C ASP A 3 -45.67 6.08 -11.72
N VAL A 4 -46.63 5.81 -10.84
CA VAL A 4 -47.27 4.47 -10.78
C VAL A 4 -48.09 4.15 -12.04
N ASN A 5 -48.73 5.15 -12.66
CA ASN A 5 -49.57 4.92 -13.85
C ASN A 5 -48.74 4.72 -15.14
N VAL A 6 -47.56 5.32 -15.23
CA VAL A 6 -46.66 5.14 -16.39
C VAL A 6 -46.06 3.74 -16.38
N PHE A 7 -45.69 3.24 -15.21
CA PHE A 7 -45.21 1.86 -15.05
C PHE A 7 -46.30 0.82 -15.35
N GLY A 8 -47.57 1.08 -14.99
CA GLY A 8 -48.67 0.15 -15.27
C GLY A 8 -48.92 -0.06 -16.76
N ILE A 9 -49.01 1.01 -17.55
CA ILE A 9 -49.28 0.94 -18.99
C ILE A 9 -48.12 0.26 -19.74
N ALA A 10 -46.88 0.64 -19.43
CA ALA A 10 -45.71 0.03 -20.04
C ALA A 10 -45.55 -1.46 -19.66
N TRP A 11 -45.94 -1.83 -18.44
CA TRP A 11 -45.85 -3.21 -17.96
C TRP A 11 -46.81 -4.13 -18.69
N GLU A 12 -48.07 -3.73 -18.89
CA GLU A 12 -49.03 -4.57 -19.62
C GLU A 12 -48.59 -4.83 -21.06
N GLU A 13 -48.04 -3.82 -21.74
CA GLU A 13 -47.54 -3.96 -23.12
C GLU A 13 -46.32 -4.90 -23.18
N ILE A 14 -45.40 -4.81 -22.22
CA ILE A 14 -44.24 -5.70 -22.10
C ILE A 14 -44.66 -7.14 -21.82
N VAL A 15 -45.63 -7.35 -20.91
CA VAL A 15 -46.14 -8.68 -20.58
C VAL A 15 -46.83 -9.30 -21.79
N ASN A 16 -47.66 -8.54 -22.50
CA ASN A 16 -48.31 -9.02 -23.73
C ASN A 16 -47.28 -9.35 -24.81
N TRP A 17 -46.27 -8.51 -25.01
CA TRP A 17 -45.17 -8.79 -25.93
C TRP A 17 -44.40 -10.06 -25.55
N TYR A 18 -44.11 -10.26 -24.26
CA TYR A 18 -43.42 -11.46 -23.75
C TYR A 18 -44.26 -12.74 -23.95
N LEU A 19 -45.56 -12.67 -23.65
CA LEU A 19 -46.48 -13.78 -23.85
C LEU A 19 -46.68 -14.12 -25.33
N ALA A 20 -46.56 -13.15 -26.24
CA ALA A 20 -46.64 -13.36 -27.68
C ALA A 20 -45.38 -14.04 -28.28
N GLN A 21 -44.27 -14.10 -27.53
CA GLN A 21 -43.06 -14.78 -28.00
C GLN A 21 -43.20 -16.32 -27.95
N PRO A 22 -42.53 -17.06 -28.86
CA PRO A 22 -42.43 -18.51 -28.76
C PRO A 22 -41.68 -18.93 -27.49
N ILE A 23 -41.89 -20.18 -27.04
CA ILE A 23 -41.35 -20.72 -25.78
C ILE A 23 -39.83 -20.49 -25.64
N TYR A 24 -39.06 -20.67 -26.72
CA TYR A 24 -37.61 -20.42 -26.72
C TYR A 24 -37.26 -18.95 -26.44
N GLY A 25 -38.03 -18.01 -26.99
CA GLY A 25 -37.85 -16.58 -26.77
C GLY A 25 -38.14 -16.18 -25.32
N GLN A 26 -39.19 -16.74 -24.72
CA GLN A 26 -39.53 -16.52 -23.31
C GLN A 26 -38.41 -16.97 -22.37
N ILE A 27 -37.82 -18.14 -22.64
CA ILE A 27 -36.70 -18.68 -21.86
C ILE A 27 -35.46 -17.80 -22.01
N LEU A 28 -35.13 -17.38 -23.25
CA LEU A 28 -33.98 -16.51 -23.51
C LEU A 28 -34.10 -15.16 -22.83
N VAL A 29 -35.28 -14.53 -22.87
CA VAL A 29 -35.53 -13.25 -22.19
C VAL A 29 -35.40 -13.43 -20.67
N LEU A 30 -35.92 -14.52 -20.10
CA LEU A 30 -35.79 -14.80 -18.67
C LEU A 30 -34.32 -14.94 -18.24
N ILE A 31 -33.54 -15.73 -18.99
CA ILE A 31 -32.10 -15.89 -18.75
C ILE A 31 -31.38 -14.54 -18.89
N GLY A 32 -31.74 -13.75 -19.91
CA GLY A 32 -31.20 -12.41 -20.14
C GLY A 32 -31.44 -11.46 -18.96
N VAL A 33 -32.66 -11.42 -18.43
CA VAL A 33 -33.00 -10.59 -17.27
C VAL A 33 -32.21 -11.04 -16.04
N ILE A 34 -32.12 -12.35 -15.78
CA ILE A 34 -31.33 -12.89 -14.67
C ILE A 34 -29.84 -12.51 -14.82
N ALA A 35 -29.29 -12.63 -16.03
CA ALA A 35 -27.91 -12.25 -16.31
C ALA A 35 -27.67 -10.76 -16.08
N VAL A 36 -28.57 -9.89 -16.55
CA VAL A 36 -28.48 -8.44 -16.33
C VAL A 36 -28.58 -8.09 -14.85
N LEU A 37 -29.47 -8.74 -14.09
CA LEU A 37 -29.58 -8.54 -12.65
C LEU A 37 -28.31 -8.97 -11.91
N ALA A 38 -27.75 -10.13 -12.24
CA ALA A 38 -26.50 -10.59 -11.66
C ALA A 38 -25.35 -9.61 -11.96
N LEU A 39 -25.26 -9.13 -13.21
CA LEU A 39 -24.26 -8.15 -13.64
C LEU A 39 -24.43 -6.84 -12.86
N ALA A 40 -25.67 -6.35 -12.71
CA ALA A 40 -25.96 -5.15 -11.93
C ALA A 40 -25.52 -5.28 -10.47
N VAL A 41 -25.79 -6.42 -9.82
CA VAL A 41 -25.35 -6.68 -8.44
C VAL A 41 -23.82 -6.67 -8.35
N VAL A 42 -23.13 -7.29 -9.30
CA VAL A 42 -21.66 -7.31 -9.35
C VAL A 42 -21.11 -5.89 -9.53
N ILE A 43 -21.68 -5.08 -10.43
CA ILE A 43 -21.28 -3.67 -10.60
C ILE A 43 -21.45 -2.91 -9.29
N VAL A 44 -22.62 -3.00 -8.66
CA VAL A 44 -22.89 -2.29 -7.40
C VAL A 44 -21.89 -2.70 -6.32
N TYR A 45 -21.59 -3.99 -6.20
CA TYR A 45 -20.57 -4.49 -5.28
C TYR A 45 -19.19 -3.86 -5.52
N TYR A 46 -18.74 -3.82 -6.78
CA TYR A 46 -17.43 -3.23 -7.12
C TYR A 46 -17.42 -1.71 -6.94
N VAL A 47 -18.51 -1.02 -7.25
CA VAL A 47 -18.64 0.43 -7.01
C VAL A 47 -18.56 0.73 -5.52
N LEU A 48 -19.31 0.02 -4.68
CA LEU A 48 -19.25 0.20 -3.22
C LEU A 48 -17.84 -0.08 -2.67
N LYS A 49 -17.21 -1.16 -3.12
CA LYS A 49 -15.83 -1.50 -2.75
C LYS A 49 -14.85 -0.39 -3.19
N GLY A 50 -15.02 0.13 -4.40
CA GLY A 50 -14.22 1.23 -4.94
C GLY A 50 -14.39 2.52 -4.14
N VAL A 51 -15.62 2.89 -3.81
CA VAL A 51 -15.92 4.07 -2.98
C VAL A 51 -15.32 3.95 -1.59
N ALA A 52 -15.47 2.79 -0.93
CA ALA A 52 -14.87 2.55 0.38
C ALA A 52 -13.33 2.68 0.34
N TYR A 53 -12.70 2.14 -0.71
CA TYR A 53 -11.26 2.25 -0.93
C TYR A 53 -10.84 3.70 -1.17
N LEU A 54 -11.61 4.44 -1.98
CA LEU A 54 -11.35 5.85 -2.29
C LEU A 54 -11.43 6.71 -1.03
N VAL A 55 -12.45 6.52 -0.18
CA VAL A 55 -12.56 7.21 1.11
C VAL A 55 -11.39 6.89 2.02
N TYR A 56 -11.01 5.61 2.13
CA TYR A 56 -9.83 5.21 2.91
C TYR A 56 -8.55 5.93 2.44
N TYR A 57 -8.32 6.03 1.13
CA TYR A 57 -7.16 6.73 0.57
C TYR A 57 -7.22 8.24 0.77
N ILE A 58 -8.40 8.86 0.65
CA ILE A 58 -8.56 10.29 0.95
C ILE A 58 -8.21 10.55 2.42
N LEU A 59 -8.78 9.80 3.36
CA LEU A 59 -8.50 9.96 4.79
C LEU A 59 -7.03 9.75 5.10
N LYS A 60 -6.42 8.70 4.53
CA LYS A 60 -4.99 8.45 4.65
C LYS A 60 -4.17 9.62 4.10
N GLY A 61 -4.52 10.14 2.93
CA GLY A 61 -3.89 11.31 2.31
C GLY A 61 -3.97 12.54 3.20
N VAL A 62 -5.17 12.87 3.70
CA VAL A 62 -5.39 14.00 4.61
C VAL A 62 -4.58 13.84 5.90
N TYR A 63 -4.52 12.64 6.48
CA TYR A 63 -3.71 12.37 7.68
C TYR A 63 -2.21 12.67 7.45
N TYR A 64 -1.64 12.20 6.33
CA TYR A 64 -0.25 12.51 6.00
C TYR A 64 -0.02 13.98 5.72
N LEU A 65 -0.99 14.66 5.08
CA LEU A 65 -0.92 16.08 4.76
C LEU A 65 -0.95 16.93 6.04
N LEU A 66 -1.86 16.63 6.98
CA LEU A 66 -1.90 17.26 8.30
C LEU A 66 -0.59 17.04 9.07
N LYS A 67 -0.05 15.81 9.04
CA LYS A 67 1.22 15.49 9.69
C LYS A 67 2.38 16.31 9.10
N GLY A 68 2.41 16.49 7.78
CA GLY A 68 3.40 17.31 7.09
C GLY A 68 3.29 18.79 7.46
N ILE A 69 2.07 19.34 7.42
CA ILE A 69 1.80 20.73 7.80
C ILE A 69 2.17 20.99 9.26
N GLY A 70 1.79 20.10 10.19
CA GLY A 70 2.11 20.23 11.60
C GLY A 70 3.61 20.27 11.87
N LEU A 71 4.40 19.46 11.15
CA LEU A 71 5.86 19.45 11.27
C LEU A 71 6.48 20.74 10.72
N LEU A 72 5.91 21.29 9.65
CA LEU A 72 6.35 22.54 9.05
C LEU A 72 6.08 23.72 10.02
N PHE A 73 4.87 23.81 10.56
CA PHE A 73 4.53 24.80 11.58
C PHE A 73 5.40 24.66 12.83
N TYR A 74 5.56 23.45 13.36
CA TYR A 74 6.42 23.20 14.53
C TYR A 74 7.83 23.76 14.32
N LYS A 75 8.44 23.49 13.15
CA LYS A 75 9.78 23.97 12.82
C LYS A 75 9.84 25.51 12.70
N THR A 76 8.80 26.13 12.13
CA THR A 76 8.71 27.59 12.03
C THR A 76 8.55 28.24 13.40
N PHE A 77 7.69 27.68 14.26
CA PHE A 77 7.51 28.17 15.62
C PHE A 77 8.74 27.98 16.49
N GLU A 78 9.44 26.84 16.35
CA GLU A 78 10.72 26.59 17.02
C GLU A 78 11.76 27.65 16.61
N ALA A 79 11.91 27.91 15.31
CA ALA A 79 12.82 28.94 14.81
C ALA A 79 12.46 30.34 15.33
N LEU A 80 11.17 30.69 15.35
CA LEU A 80 10.70 31.97 15.86
C LEU A 80 10.91 32.10 17.38
N TYR A 81 10.64 31.03 18.14
CA TYR A 81 10.86 30.98 19.58
C TYR A 81 12.33 31.23 19.94
N TYR A 82 13.27 30.58 19.24
CA TYR A 82 14.70 30.82 19.47
C TYR A 82 15.15 32.21 19.03
N ALA A 83 14.61 32.75 17.93
CA ALA A 83 14.90 34.12 17.50
C ALA A 83 14.44 35.17 18.52
N ILE A 84 13.27 34.98 19.13
CA ILE A 84 12.71 35.90 20.14
C ILE A 84 13.35 35.69 21.52
N SER A 85 13.62 34.44 21.91
CA SER A 85 14.14 34.11 23.24
C SER A 85 15.62 34.48 23.41
N GLY A 86 16.35 34.81 22.33
CA GLY A 86 17.76 35.21 22.37
C GLY A 86 18.72 34.15 22.92
N LYS A 87 18.25 32.91 23.13
CA LYS A 87 19.07 31.80 23.60
C LYS A 87 19.60 31.03 22.40
N PRO A 88 20.90 30.67 22.36
CA PRO A 88 21.45 29.87 21.29
C PRO A 88 20.71 28.54 21.23
N LYS A 89 20.32 28.15 20.01
CA LYS A 89 19.70 26.86 19.73
C LYS A 89 20.64 25.75 20.24
N PRO A 90 20.16 24.73 20.97
CA PRO A 90 21.02 23.63 21.37
C PRO A 90 21.58 22.94 20.12
N GLU A 91 22.90 23.03 19.94
CA GLU A 91 23.67 22.25 18.98
C GLU A 91 23.54 20.77 19.33
N CYS A 92 22.50 20.10 18.86
CA CYS A 92 22.52 18.64 18.80
C CYS A 92 21.67 18.01 17.69
N CYS A 93 20.70 18.70 17.07
CA CYS A 93 19.90 18.06 16.01
C CYS A 93 19.49 19.05 14.91
N ASN A 94 20.36 19.23 13.91
CA ASN A 94 19.96 19.67 12.58
C ASN A 94 19.49 18.43 11.79
N PRO A 95 18.19 18.27 11.46
CA PRO A 95 17.78 17.26 10.47
C PRO A 95 17.99 17.76 9.03
N ALA A 96 18.88 18.73 8.78
CA ALA A 96 19.01 19.40 7.48
C ALA A 96 20.40 19.33 6.84
N GLN A 97 21.40 18.71 7.48
CA GLN A 97 22.69 18.48 6.85
C GLN A 97 23.30 17.16 7.32
N GLU A 98 22.95 16.08 6.61
CA GLU A 98 23.79 14.89 6.52
C GLU A 98 23.89 14.48 5.05
N GLN A 99 24.66 15.27 4.30
CA GLN A 99 25.38 14.78 3.13
C GLN A 99 26.87 14.87 3.47
N GLN A 100 27.48 13.68 3.55
CA GLN A 100 28.91 13.38 3.39
C GLN A 100 29.88 13.83 4.51
N ALA A 101 30.23 12.88 5.39
CA ALA A 101 31.62 12.46 5.65
C ALA A 101 31.65 11.22 6.59
N VAL A 102 32.34 10.16 6.17
CA VAL A 102 32.72 8.95 6.96
C VAL A 102 34.06 9.29 7.67
N PRO A 103 34.40 8.89 8.93
CA PRO A 103 34.58 7.49 9.36
C PRO A 103 34.29 7.08 10.84
N GLN A 104 34.16 5.74 10.97
CA GLN A 104 34.15 4.75 12.07
C GLN A 104 34.73 5.12 13.47
N VAL A 105 34.27 4.38 14.52
CA VAL A 105 35.05 3.63 15.56
C VAL A 105 34.39 3.61 16.98
N VAL A 106 33.82 2.43 17.35
CA VAL A 106 34.01 1.66 18.63
C VAL A 106 33.09 1.82 19.89
N LYS A 107 32.54 0.64 20.30
CA LYS A 107 32.17 0.08 21.65
C LYS A 107 30.77 0.27 22.29
N GLN A 108 29.88 -0.74 22.10
CA GLN A 108 29.35 -1.78 23.04
C GLN A 108 28.81 -1.39 24.46
N PRO A 109 27.96 -2.21 25.15
CA PRO A 109 26.55 -2.69 24.94
C PRO A 109 25.61 -2.42 26.16
N GLU A 110 24.27 -2.49 26.08
CA GLU A 110 23.30 -3.53 26.57
C GLU A 110 22.00 -2.82 27.08
N PRO A 111 20.81 -3.45 27.32
CA PRO A 111 20.30 -4.79 26.99
C PRO A 111 18.90 -4.82 26.28
N ILE A 112 18.81 -5.68 25.27
CA ILE A 112 17.70 -6.51 24.74
C ILE A 112 16.24 -6.32 25.24
N THR A 113 15.34 -6.07 24.28
CA THR A 113 14.09 -6.86 24.11
C THR A 113 13.96 -7.27 22.64
N PRO A 114 13.94 -8.57 22.31
CA PRO A 114 13.92 -9.04 20.93
C PRO A 114 12.50 -8.98 20.36
N VAL A 115 12.24 -8.03 19.46
CA VAL A 115 11.17 -8.20 18.47
C VAL A 115 11.71 -9.23 17.48
N GLN A 116 11.16 -10.45 17.54
CA GLN A 116 11.43 -11.52 16.57
C GLN A 116 11.10 -11.00 15.16
N ARG A 117 12.13 -10.54 14.45
CA ARG A 117 12.08 -10.40 12.99
C ARG A 117 12.57 -11.71 12.43
N THR A 118 11.66 -12.47 11.85
CA THR A 118 11.95 -13.72 11.17
C THR A 118 12.73 -13.40 9.89
N TYR A 119 14.05 -13.37 9.96
CA TYR A 119 14.90 -13.30 8.79
C TYR A 119 14.96 -14.70 8.17
N GLN A 120 14.67 -14.80 6.88
CA GLN A 120 14.92 -16.03 6.14
C GLN A 120 16.38 -16.03 5.72
N THR A 121 17.09 -17.07 6.14
CA THR A 121 18.45 -17.37 5.71
C THR A 121 18.43 -17.76 4.25
N ILE A 122 19.08 -16.97 3.39
CA ILE A 122 19.22 -17.29 1.97
C ILE A 122 20.71 -17.42 1.64
N ASN A 123 21.05 -18.48 0.90
CA ASN A 123 22.39 -18.71 0.38
C ASN A 123 22.68 -17.64 -0.71
N PRO A 124 23.83 -16.94 -0.70
CA PRO A 124 24.16 -15.88 -1.67
C PRO A 124 24.09 -16.27 -3.15
N ASP A 125 24.05 -17.57 -3.48
CA ASP A 125 23.90 -18.06 -4.86
C ASP A 125 22.46 -17.96 -5.41
N VAL A 126 21.48 -17.57 -4.60
CA VAL A 126 20.09 -17.50 -5.06
C VAL A 126 19.77 -16.08 -5.55
N ALA A 127 19.76 -15.90 -6.88
CA ALA A 127 19.52 -14.63 -7.54
C ALA A 127 18.06 -14.13 -7.49
N PHE A 128 17.17 -14.76 -6.71
CA PHE A 128 15.73 -14.46 -6.71
C PHE A 128 15.17 -14.31 -5.29
N CYS A 129 14.23 -13.38 -5.13
CA CYS A 129 13.51 -13.17 -3.88
C CYS A 129 12.48 -14.30 -3.64
N SER A 130 12.53 -14.97 -2.48
CA SER A 130 11.62 -16.07 -2.13
C SER A 130 10.15 -15.66 -2.04
N GLU A 131 9.88 -14.39 -1.78
CA GLU A 131 8.51 -13.88 -1.56
C GLU A 131 7.82 -13.38 -2.83
N CYS A 132 8.55 -12.75 -3.74
CA CYS A 132 7.96 -12.14 -4.96
C CYS A 132 8.53 -12.72 -6.26
N GLY A 133 9.51 -13.62 -6.20
CA GLY A 133 10.13 -14.23 -7.38
C GLY A 133 10.94 -13.26 -8.24
N SER A 134 11.08 -11.99 -7.84
CA SER A 134 11.86 -11.01 -8.59
C SER A 134 13.35 -11.28 -8.45
N GLN A 135 14.09 -11.12 -9.54
CA GLN A 135 15.54 -11.23 -9.52
C GLN A 135 16.16 -10.12 -8.66
N PHE A 136 17.17 -10.45 -7.86
CA PHE A 136 17.96 -9.46 -7.14
C PHE A 136 18.82 -8.68 -8.13
N SER A 137 18.88 -7.35 -7.96
CA SER A 137 19.79 -6.52 -8.74
C SER A 137 21.24 -6.76 -8.30
N ASP A 138 22.19 -6.49 -9.18
CA ASP A 138 23.63 -6.65 -8.87
C ASP A 138 24.04 -5.86 -7.62
N SER A 139 23.46 -4.67 -7.43
CA SER A 139 23.63 -3.84 -6.24
C SER A 139 23.13 -4.51 -4.95
N MET A 140 22.06 -5.32 -5.03
CA MET A 140 21.53 -6.07 -3.90
C MET A 140 22.38 -7.27 -3.54
N ILE A 141 22.84 -8.01 -4.55
CA ILE A 141 23.73 -9.16 -4.36
C ILE A 141 25.05 -8.69 -3.75
N GLN A 142 25.60 -7.58 -4.25
CA GLN A 142 26.80 -6.97 -3.71
C GLN A 142 26.60 -6.48 -2.26
N THR A 143 25.43 -5.92 -1.95
CA THR A 143 25.10 -5.49 -0.56
C THR A 143 24.90 -6.69 0.36
N LEU A 144 24.29 -7.76 -0.12
CA LEU A 144 24.09 -9.01 0.61
C LEU A 144 25.42 -9.72 0.90
N SER A 145 26.36 -9.69 -0.04
CA SER A 145 27.71 -10.23 0.14
C SER A 145 28.56 -9.38 1.09
N ASN A 146 28.50 -8.04 0.98
CA ASN A 146 29.34 -7.15 1.80
C ASN A 146 28.80 -6.90 3.22
N LYS A 147 27.49 -6.74 3.37
CA LYS A 147 26.85 -6.34 4.64
C LYS A 147 26.09 -7.47 5.31
N GLY A 148 25.90 -8.60 4.63
CA GLY A 148 25.17 -9.74 5.15
C GLY A 148 23.66 -9.57 5.17
N PHE A 149 23.10 -8.41 4.81
CA PHE A 149 21.65 -8.20 4.74
C PHE A 149 21.25 -7.30 3.56
N VAL A 150 20.09 -7.56 2.98
CA VAL A 150 19.52 -6.76 1.89
C VAL A 150 18.00 -6.73 1.94
N TYR A 151 17.38 -5.66 1.46
CA TYR A 151 15.94 -5.57 1.30
C TYR A 151 15.56 -5.67 -0.18
N CYS A 152 14.56 -6.47 -0.51
CA CYS A 152 14.02 -6.50 -1.87
C CYS A 152 13.30 -5.19 -2.19
N ILE A 153 13.61 -4.57 -3.34
CA ILE A 153 12.95 -3.35 -3.82
C ILE A 153 11.48 -3.56 -4.18
N HIS A 154 11.09 -4.78 -4.54
CA HIS A 154 9.73 -5.08 -5.01
C HIS A 154 8.79 -5.42 -3.85
N CYS A 155 9.25 -6.16 -2.84
CA CYS A 155 8.41 -6.60 -1.71
C CYS A 155 8.78 -6.00 -0.35
N GLY A 156 9.93 -5.33 -0.23
CA GLY A 156 10.39 -4.71 1.01
C GLY A 156 10.84 -5.69 2.11
N LYS A 157 10.86 -7.00 1.84
CA LYS A 157 11.32 -8.01 2.80
C LYS A 157 12.85 -8.00 2.92
N GLY A 158 13.32 -8.16 4.15
CA GLY A 158 14.74 -8.22 4.50
C GLY A 158 15.25 -9.66 4.48
N PHE A 159 16.38 -9.87 3.83
CA PHE A 159 17.08 -11.14 3.70
C PHE A 159 18.45 -11.01 4.35
N GLN A 160 18.91 -12.10 4.98
CA GLN A 160 20.23 -12.17 5.59
C GLN A 160 21.00 -13.34 4.99
N SER A 161 22.26 -13.11 4.60
CA SER A 161 23.16 -14.18 4.18
C SER A 161 23.90 -14.69 5.40
N ASN A 162 23.93 -16.03 5.55
CA ASN A 162 24.90 -16.65 6.43
C ASN A 162 26.22 -16.68 5.66
N SER A 163 27.11 -15.72 5.92
CA SER A 163 28.51 -15.88 5.52
C SER A 163 29.07 -17.04 6.33
N ILE A 164 29.13 -18.23 5.73
CA ILE A 164 29.90 -19.35 6.28
C ILE A 164 31.37 -18.97 6.08
N PRO A 165 32.18 -18.76 7.12
CA PRO A 165 33.62 -18.64 6.93
C PRO A 165 34.12 -19.97 6.38
N ILE A 166 34.66 -19.94 5.16
CA ILE A 166 35.40 -21.05 4.60
C ILE A 166 36.75 -21.02 5.32
N GLU A 167 36.94 -21.91 6.29
CA GLU A 167 38.21 -22.13 6.97
C GLU A 167 39.21 -22.68 5.94
N SER A 168 40.25 -21.89 5.66
CA SER A 168 41.37 -22.20 4.76
C SER A 168 42.47 -22.96 5.48
#